data_AF-A0A2U3V182-F1
#
_entry.id   AF-A0A2U3V182-F1
#
_cell.length_a   1.000
_cell.length_b   1.000
_cell.length_c   1.000
_cell.angle_alpha   90.00
_cell.angle_beta   90.00
_cell.angle_gamma   90.00
#
_symmetry.space_group_name_H-M   'P 1'
#
loop_
_entity.id
_entity.type
_entity.pdbx_description
1 polymer ?
#
loop_
_entity_poly.entity_id
_entity_poly.type
_entity_poly.pdbx_seq_one_letter_code
_entity_poly.pdbx_strand_id
1 'polypeptide(L)'
;MAQFVRNLAEKAPALVTAAVTYSKPRLATFWHYAKVELVPPTPAEIPTAIQSLKKIINSAQTGSFKQLTVKEALLNGLVATEVWMWFYVGEIIGKRGIIGYNV
;
A
#
# COMPACT_ATOMS: atom_id res chain seq x y z
N MET A 1 35.79 25.93 8.92
CA MET A 1 34.35 25.86 8.57
C MET A 1 34.08 26.08 7.08
N ALA A 2 34.52 27.18 6.46
CA ALA A 2 34.23 27.47 5.04
C ALA A 2 34.74 26.41 4.05
N GLN A 3 35.96 25.87 4.21
CA GLN A 3 36.48 24.82 3.33
C GLN A 3 35.78 23.48 3.50
N PHE A 4 35.32 23.14 4.72
CA PHE A 4 34.55 21.93 4.98
C PHE A 4 33.18 22.00 4.31
N VAL A 5 32.46 23.13 4.43
CA VAL A 5 31.18 23.37 3.75
C VAL A 5 31.35 23.34 2.23
N ARG A 6 32.45 23.92 1.71
CA ARG A 6 32.76 23.91 0.28
C ARG A 6 33.03 22.49 -0.25
N ASN A 7 33.81 21.69 0.47
CA ASN A 7 34.05 20.28 0.14
C ASN A 7 32.78 19.42 0.23
N LEU A 8 31.86 19.74 1.15
CA LEU A 8 30.57 19.06 1.28
C LEU A 8 29.65 19.41 0.11
N ALA A 9 29.61 20.70 -0.28
CA ALA A 9 28.86 21.17 -1.43
C ALA A 9 29.39 20.57 -2.75
N GLU A 10 30.69 20.36 -2.88
CA GLU A 10 31.29 19.70 -4.04
C GLU A 10 30.98 18.20 -4.11
N LYS A 11 30.83 17.52 -2.95
CA LYS A 11 30.49 16.09 -2.88
C LYS A 11 28.99 15.81 -2.88
N ALA A 12 28.14 16.80 -2.59
CA ALA A 12 26.70 16.65 -2.58
C ALA A 12 26.11 16.18 -3.93
N PRO A 13 26.52 16.71 -5.10
CA PRO A 13 26.04 16.22 -6.40
C PRO A 13 26.38 14.75 -6.65
N ALA A 14 27.55 14.29 -6.21
CA ALA A 14 27.95 12.89 -6.33
C ALA A 14 27.08 11.97 -5.46
N LEU A 15 26.78 12.39 -4.23
CA LEU A 15 25.87 11.66 -3.33
C LEU A 15 24.43 11.61 -3.86
N VAL A 16 23.92 12.73 -4.40
CA VAL A 16 22.59 12.76 -5.05
C VAL A 16 22.56 11.83 -6.25
N THR A 17 23.60 11.87 -7.09
CA THR A 17 23.71 10.98 -8.26
C THR A 17 23.73 9.52 -7.83
N ALA A 18 24.49 9.16 -6.78
CA ALA A 18 24.51 7.82 -6.22
C ALA A 18 23.15 7.39 -5.64
N ALA A 19 22.44 8.30 -4.97
CA ALA A 19 21.11 8.03 -4.44
C ALA A 19 20.08 7.80 -5.58
N VAL A 20 20.17 8.58 -6.66
CA VAL A 20 19.30 8.42 -7.84
C VAL A 20 19.60 7.11 -8.56
N THR A 21 20.87 6.77 -8.80
CA THR A 21 21.24 5.51 -9.47
C THR A 21 20.81 4.29 -8.65
N TYR A 22 20.87 4.38 -7.33
CA TYR A 22 20.39 3.34 -6.42
C TYR A 22 18.86 3.22 -6.40
N SER A 23 18.14 4.36 -6.38
CA SER A 23 16.69 4.38 -6.19
C SER A 23 15.92 4.10 -7.48
N LYS A 24 16.44 4.53 -8.63
CA LYS A 24 15.78 4.41 -9.93
C LYS A 24 15.34 2.97 -10.29
N PRO A 25 16.20 1.93 -10.20
CA PRO A 25 15.76 0.56 -10.52
C PRO A 25 14.72 0.03 -9.52
N ARG A 26 14.84 0.39 -8.23
CA ARG A 26 13.88 -0.04 -7.19
C ARG A 26 12.51 0.58 -7.40
N LEU A 27 12.47 1.87 -7.71
CA LEU A 27 11.23 2.56 -8.07
C LEU A 27 10.64 2.03 -9.37
N ALA A 28 11.47 1.61 -10.34
CA ALA A 28 10.98 0.99 -11.56
C ALA A 28 10.30 -0.36 -11.29
N THR A 29 10.89 -1.21 -10.43
CA THR A 29 10.25 -2.46 -9.99
C THR A 29 8.96 -2.20 -9.23
N PHE A 30 8.96 -1.25 -8.29
CA PHE A 30 7.75 -0.86 -7.57
C PHE A 30 6.66 -0.37 -8.54
N TRP A 31 7.02 0.47 -9.50
CA TRP A 31 6.09 1.00 -10.50
C TRP A 31 5.51 -0.07 -11.41
N HIS A 32 6.29 -1.11 -11.73
CA HIS A 32 5.82 -2.25 -12.52
C HIS A 32 4.66 -2.97 -11.82
N TYR A 33 4.80 -3.29 -10.53
CA TYR A 33 3.76 -3.96 -9.75
C TYR A 33 2.60 -3.02 -9.38
N ALA A 34 2.90 -1.79 -8.98
CA ALA A 34 1.87 -0.80 -8.64
C ALA A 34 0.90 -0.56 -9.79
N LYS A 35 1.37 -0.60 -11.04
CA LYS A 35 0.54 -0.46 -12.24
C LYS A 35 -0.47 -1.58 -12.47
N VAL A 36 -0.29 -2.76 -11.88
CA VAL A 36 -1.20 -3.89 -12.09
C VAL A 36 -1.97 -4.24 -10.82
N GLU A 37 -1.40 -4.00 -9.64
CA GLU A 37 -2.01 -4.35 -8.35
C GLU A 37 -2.73 -3.19 -7.67
N LEU A 38 -2.25 -1.94 -7.86
CA LEU A 38 -2.77 -0.75 -7.16
C LEU A 38 -3.62 0.15 -8.08
N VAL A 39 -3.94 -0.31 -9.29
CA VAL A 39 -4.76 0.45 -10.23
C VAL A 39 -6.24 0.32 -9.83
N PRO A 40 -7.02 1.42 -9.87
CA PRO A 40 -8.45 1.35 -9.67
C PRO A 40 -9.08 0.32 -10.62
N PRO A 41 -9.91 -0.60 -10.10
CA PRO A 41 -10.50 -1.66 -10.91
C PRO A 41 -11.38 -1.07 -12.02
N THR A 42 -11.51 -1.81 -13.10
CA THR A 42 -12.42 -1.43 -14.18
C THR A 42 -13.88 -1.62 -13.74
N PRO A 43 -14.84 -0.82 -14.24
CA PRO A 43 -16.25 -0.96 -13.87
C PRO A 43 -16.82 -2.36 -14.12
N ALA A 44 -16.26 -3.11 -15.07
CA ALA A 44 -16.66 -4.47 -15.39
C ALA A 44 -16.31 -5.50 -14.30
N GLU A 45 -15.36 -5.20 -13.42
CA GLU A 45 -14.94 -6.09 -12.32
C GLU A 45 -15.81 -5.93 -11.07
N ILE A 46 -16.54 -4.82 -10.96
CA ILE A 46 -17.42 -4.51 -9.81
C ILE A 46 -18.50 -5.57 -9.60
N PRO A 47 -19.25 -6.03 -10.63
CA PRO A 47 -20.24 -7.10 -10.45
C PRO A 47 -19.63 -8.40 -9.90
N THR A 48 -18.43 -8.76 -10.35
CA THR A 48 -17.70 -9.95 -9.89
C THR A 48 -17.29 -9.81 -8.42
N ALA A 49 -16.84 -8.63 -8.00
CA ALA A 49 -16.52 -8.34 -6.60
C ALA A 49 -17.78 -8.46 -5.71
N ILE A 50 -18.92 -7.91 -6.15
CA ILE A 50 -20.20 -8.01 -5.43
C ILE A 50 -20.66 -9.48 -5.32
N GLN A 51 -20.53 -10.26 -6.39
CA GLN A 51 -20.86 -11.69 -6.35
C GLN A 51 -19.95 -12.46 -5.37
N SER A 52 -18.66 -12.12 -5.32
CA SER A 52 -17.71 -12.73 -4.38
C SER A 52 -18.08 -12.40 -2.93
N LEU A 53 -18.47 -11.16 -2.65
CA LEU A 53 -18.97 -10.76 -1.33
C LEU A 53 -20.23 -11.55 -0.93
N LYS A 54 -21.18 -11.73 -1.85
CA LYS A 54 -22.40 -12.54 -1.58
C LYS A 54 -22.04 -13.98 -1.21
N LYS A 55 -21.04 -14.59 -1.87
CA LYS A 55 -20.57 -15.94 -1.52
C LYS A 55 -19.98 -16.00 -0.11
N ILE A 56 -19.21 -14.98 0.29
CA ILE A 56 -18.67 -14.89 1.65
C ILE A 56 -19.80 -14.80 2.69
N ILE A 57 -20.81 -13.96 2.45
CA ILE A 57 -21.97 -13.83 3.33
C ILE A 57 -22.72 -15.15 3.44
N ASN A 58 -22.97 -15.83 2.32
CA ASN A 58 -23.64 -17.13 2.33
C ASN A 58 -22.82 -18.19 3.10
N SER A 59 -21.49 -18.21 2.94
CA SER A 59 -20.58 -19.09 3.69
C SER A 59 -20.59 -18.81 5.20
N ALA A 60 -20.75 -17.54 5.58
CA ALA A 60 -20.92 -17.15 6.97
C ALA A 60 -22.27 -17.64 7.53
N GLN A 61 -23.37 -17.49 6.77
CA GLN A 61 -24.71 -17.92 7.15
C GLN A 61 -24.84 -19.44 7.27
N THR A 62 -24.23 -20.20 6.34
CA THR A 62 -24.26 -21.67 6.35
C THR A 62 -23.31 -22.27 7.38
N GLY A 63 -22.46 -21.48 8.02
CA GLY A 63 -21.49 -21.94 9.01
C GLY A 63 -20.26 -22.64 8.43
N SER A 64 -20.07 -22.63 7.11
CA SER A 64 -18.92 -23.27 6.45
C SER A 64 -17.58 -22.62 6.79
N PHE A 65 -17.58 -21.38 7.28
CA PHE A 65 -16.37 -20.73 7.79
C PHE A 65 -15.68 -21.49 8.93
N LYS A 66 -16.42 -22.35 9.66
CA LYS A 66 -15.86 -23.19 10.74
C LYS A 66 -14.96 -24.32 10.24
N GLN A 67 -15.00 -24.61 8.94
CA GLN A 67 -14.17 -25.64 8.31
C GLN A 67 -12.83 -25.09 7.80
N LEU A 68 -12.60 -23.77 7.93
CA LEU A 68 -11.34 -23.14 7.52
C LEU A 68 -10.20 -23.52 8.47
N THR A 69 -9.02 -23.73 7.90
CA THR A 69 -7.80 -23.92 8.68
C THR A 69 -7.38 -22.60 9.33
N VAL A 70 -6.64 -22.69 10.45
CA VAL A 70 -6.13 -21.49 11.15
C VAL A 70 -5.26 -20.63 10.22
N LYS A 71 -4.49 -21.26 9.33
CA LYS A 71 -3.64 -20.56 8.35
C LYS A 71 -4.49 -19.69 7.41
N GLU A 72 -5.59 -20.23 6.89
CA GLU A 72 -6.48 -19.50 5.99
C GLU A 72 -7.22 -18.38 6.72
N ALA A 73 -7.68 -18.64 7.94
CA ALA A 73 -8.33 -17.63 8.77
C ALA A 73 -7.39 -16.45 9.06
N LEU A 74 -6.12 -16.74 9.40
CA LEU A 74 -5.11 -15.70 9.63
C LEU A 74 -4.78 -14.93 8.36
N LEU A 75 -4.62 -15.60 7.21
CA LEU A 75 -4.37 -14.93 5.94
C LEU A 75 -5.49 -13.96 5.59
N ASN A 76 -6.75 -14.41 5.70
CA ASN A 76 -7.92 -13.57 5.46
C ASN A 76 -7.99 -12.40 6.44
N GLY A 77 -7.63 -12.61 7.72
CA GLY A 77 -7.55 -11.56 8.73
C GLY A 77 -6.48 -10.50 8.43
N LEU A 78 -5.31 -10.92 7.92
CA LEU A 78 -4.24 -10.00 7.52
C LEU A 78 -4.69 -9.14 6.33
N VAL A 79 -5.29 -9.74 5.30
CA VAL A 79 -5.83 -8.99 4.15
C VAL A 79 -6.94 -8.03 4.59
N ALA A 80 -7.84 -8.44 5.48
CA ALA A 80 -8.88 -7.56 6.01
C ALA A 80 -8.29 -6.36 6.79
N THR A 81 -7.21 -6.60 7.55
CA THR A 81 -6.50 -5.55 8.28
C THR A 81 -5.81 -4.59 7.31
N GLU A 82 -5.18 -5.10 6.25
CA GLU A 82 -4.56 -4.28 5.20
C GLU A 82 -5.58 -3.34 4.54
N VAL A 83 -6.76 -3.83 4.16
CA VAL A 83 -7.84 -3.02 3.59
C VAL A 83 -8.31 -1.95 4.59
N TRP A 84 -8.36 -2.27 5.89
CA TRP A 84 -8.70 -1.28 6.91
C TRP A 84 -7.62 -0.20 7.06
N MET A 85 -6.34 -0.53 6.92
CA MET A 85 -5.27 0.46 6.92
C MET A 85 -5.38 1.43 5.73
N TRP A 86 -5.83 0.97 4.56
CA TRP A 86 -6.11 1.86 3.42
C TRP A 86 -7.18 2.92 3.71
N PHE A 87 -8.17 2.61 4.55
CA PHE A 87 -9.14 3.60 5.01
C PHE A 87 -8.45 4.72 5.83
N TYR A 88 -7.54 4.37 6.75
CA TYR A 88 -6.78 5.36 7.52
C TYR A 88 -5.80 6.16 6.65
N VAL A 89 -5.23 5.58 5.60
CA VAL A 89 -4.44 6.35 4.60
C VAL A 89 -5.33 7.40 3.93
N GLY A 90 -6.58 7.04 3.59
CA GLY A 90 -7.57 7.99 3.08
C GLY A 90 -7.87 9.12 4.08
N GLU A 91 -8.00 8.79 5.37
CA GLU A 91 -8.16 9.78 6.43
C GLU A 91 -6.95 10.73 6.54
N ILE A 92 -5.72 10.21 6.44
CA ILE A 92 -4.49 11.00 6.42
C ILE A 92 -4.48 12.00 5.25
N ILE A 93 -4.90 11.57 4.07
CA ILE A 93 -5.05 12.45 2.91
C ILE A 93 -6.15 13.50 3.17
N GLY A 94 -7.29 13.09 3.73
CA GLY A 94 -8.42 13.97 4.03
C GLY A 94 -8.10 15.05 5.06
N LYS A 95 -7.40 14.70 6.14
CA LYS A 95 -6.96 15.63 7.19
C LYS A 95 -5.71 16.43 6.82
N ARG A 96 -5.04 16.06 5.73
CA ARG A 96 -3.81 16.70 5.21
C ARG A 96 -2.66 16.74 6.21
N GLY A 97 -2.58 15.73 7.08
CA GLY A 97 -1.60 15.67 8.15
C GLY A 97 -1.34 14.23 8.56
N ILE A 98 -0.09 13.91 8.88
CA ILE A 98 0.28 12.55 9.33
C ILE A 98 -0.12 12.37 10.80
N ILE A 99 -0.06 13.43 11.60
CA ILE A 99 -0.29 13.39 13.05
C ILE A 99 -1.43 14.35 13.40
N GLY A 100 -2.49 13.81 14.01
CA GLY A 100 -3.62 14.59 14.51
C GLY A 100 -4.40 15.34 13.43
N TYR A 101 -5.39 16.11 13.87
CA TYR A 101 -6.04 17.12 13.05
C TYR A 101 -5.35 18.46 13.30
N ASN A 102 -5.15 19.23 12.24
CA ASN A 102 -4.66 20.60 12.35
C ASN A 102 -5.84 21.50 12.76
N VAL A 103 -6.08 21.58 14.07
CA VAL A 103 -7.14 22.40 14.70
C VAL A 103 -6.64 23.77 15.09
#